data_AF-A0A174DL00-F1
#
_entry.id   AF-A0A174DL00-F1
#
_cell.length_a   1.000
_cell.length_b   1.000
_cell.length_c   1.000
_cell.angle_alpha   90.00
_cell.angle_beta   90.00
_cell.angle_gamma   90.00
#
_symmetry.space_group_name_H-M   'P 1'
#
loop_
_entity.id
_entity.type
_entity.pdbx_description
1 polymer ?
#
loop_
_entity_poly.entity_id
_entity_poly.type
_entity_poly.pdbx_seq_one_letter_code
_entity_poly.pdbx_strand_id
1 'polypeptide(L)'
;MTNRLLKGIPLEFSIPDLGCSTFSAQTEDGDRIFGRNFDLTYSPALFVVTEPDNGYRSMSTVNLAFLGFGEDKLPDTLKRKIITLAVPYAPLDGVNEKGLAVKKFNFGNGQDRYEKLHGPYSQCDYREAV
;
A
#
# COMPACT_ATOMS: atom_id res chain seq x y z
N MET A 1 -20.57 8.08 14.21
CA MET A 1 -19.88 7.77 12.92
C MET A 1 -20.12 6.31 12.60
N THR A 2 -20.44 5.96 11.35
CA THR A 2 -20.61 4.55 10.96
C THR A 2 -19.24 3.91 10.73
N ASN A 3 -18.91 2.82 11.44
CA ASN A 3 -17.70 2.00 11.28
C ASN A 3 -17.68 1.21 9.95
N ARG A 4 -18.19 1.80 8.85
CA ARG A 4 -18.33 1.13 7.55
C ARG A 4 -17.65 1.97 6.48
N LEU A 5 -16.51 1.48 5.98
CA LEU A 5 -15.62 2.16 5.02
C LEU A 5 -16.37 2.78 3.83
N LEU A 6 -17.31 2.02 3.26
CA LEU A 6 -18.13 2.44 2.12
C LEU A 6 -19.63 2.51 2.47
N LYS A 7 -19.97 2.94 3.70
CA LYS A 7 -21.36 3.09 4.17
C LYS A 7 -22.26 1.85 3.93
N GLY A 8 -21.68 0.65 3.99
CA GLY A 8 -22.42 -0.62 3.88
C GLY A 8 -22.33 -1.33 2.52
N ILE A 9 -21.58 -0.78 1.55
CA ILE A 9 -21.22 -1.54 0.35
C ILE A 9 -20.27 -2.69 0.76
N PRO A 10 -20.59 -3.95 0.42
CA PRO A 10 -19.73 -5.08 0.77
C PRO A 10 -18.38 -4.98 0.04
N LEU A 11 -17.31 -5.17 0.80
CA LEU A 11 -15.94 -5.29 0.31
C LEU A 11 -15.39 -6.63 0.77
N GLU A 12 -14.83 -7.38 -0.16
CA GLU A 12 -14.17 -8.65 0.12
C GLU A 12 -12.69 -8.46 -0.19
N PHE A 13 -11.85 -8.72 0.81
CA PHE A 13 -10.41 -8.68 0.66
C PHE A 13 -9.91 -10.11 0.45
N SER A 14 -9.31 -10.37 -0.70
CA SER A 14 -8.58 -11.60 -0.98
C SER A 14 -7.09 -11.30 -1.04
N ILE A 15 -6.29 -12.08 -0.32
CA ILE A 15 -4.83 -12.00 -0.39
C ILE A 15 -4.36 -13.01 -1.44
N PRO A 16 -3.86 -12.57 -2.61
CA PRO A 16 -3.25 -13.48 -3.58
C PRO A 16 -1.94 -14.05 -3.04
N ASP A 17 -1.46 -15.16 -3.59
CA ASP A 17 -0.08 -15.60 -3.33
C ASP A 17 0.89 -14.52 -3.84
N LEU A 18 1.77 -14.04 -2.97
CA LEU A 18 2.65 -12.89 -3.21
C LEU A 18 4.10 -13.28 -2.97
N GLY A 19 4.92 -13.21 -4.02
CA GLY A 19 6.37 -13.08 -3.87
C GLY A 19 6.77 -11.60 -3.85
N CYS A 20 7.78 -11.24 -3.08
CA CYS A 20 8.39 -9.92 -3.21
C CYS A 20 9.88 -9.92 -2.87
N SER A 21 10.63 -9.08 -3.59
CA SER A 21 12.03 -8.79 -3.34
C SER A 21 12.17 -7.31 -3.01
N THR A 22 13.13 -6.96 -2.16
CA THR A 22 13.39 -5.54 -1.82
C THR A 22 14.88 -5.31 -1.67
N PHE A 23 15.35 -4.16 -2.12
CA PHE A 23 16.67 -3.65 -1.84
C PHE A 23 16.61 -2.27 -1.18
N SER A 24 17.60 -1.99 -0.34
CA SER A 24 17.89 -0.67 0.20
C SER A 24 19.37 -0.41 -0.01
N ALA A 25 19.71 0.76 -0.53
CA ALA A 25 21.08 1.15 -0.84
C ALA A 25 21.34 2.61 -0.46
N GLN A 26 22.61 2.99 -0.44
CA GLN A 26 23.04 4.38 -0.36
C GLN A 26 23.86 4.70 -1.62
N THR A 27 23.60 5.84 -2.26
CA THR A 27 24.41 6.32 -3.39
C THR A 27 25.77 6.83 -2.91
N GLU A 28 26.70 7.05 -3.84
CA GLU A 28 28.00 7.67 -3.53
C GLU A 28 27.83 9.07 -2.90
N ASP A 29 26.84 9.84 -3.35
CA ASP A 29 26.49 11.16 -2.83
C ASP A 29 25.76 11.12 -1.47
N GLY A 30 25.46 9.93 -0.95
CA GLY A 30 24.85 9.72 0.36
C GLY A 30 23.33 9.58 0.37
N ASP A 31 22.66 9.67 -0.80
CA ASP A 31 21.21 9.51 -0.92
C ASP A 31 20.79 8.07 -0.60
N ARG A 32 19.60 7.91 0.00
CA ARG A 32 19.03 6.60 0.29
C ARG A 32 18.11 6.18 -0.85
N ILE A 33 18.38 5.01 -1.43
CA ILE A 33 17.53 4.41 -2.45
C ILE A 33 16.82 3.20 -1.84
N PHE A 34 15.52 3.14 -2.09
CA PHE A 34 14.67 2.01 -1.78
C PHE A 34 14.01 1.51 -3.05
N GLY A 35 14.00 0.20 -3.26
CA GLY A 35 13.31 -0.38 -4.39
C GLY A 35 12.76 -1.75 -4.09
N ARG A 36 11.67 -2.08 -4.79
CA ARG A 36 10.88 -3.27 -4.54
C ARG A 36 10.41 -3.87 -5.86
N ASN A 37 10.44 -5.19 -5.94
CA ASN A 37 9.78 -5.95 -6.99
C ASN A 37 8.67 -6.82 -6.37
N PHE A 38 7.56 -6.95 -7.10
CA PHE A 38 6.48 -7.87 -6.76
C PHE A 38 6.37 -8.96 -7.80
N ASP A 39 6.38 -10.21 -7.32
CA ASP A 39 6.17 -11.38 -8.15
C ASP A 39 4.70 -11.79 -7.98
N LEU A 40 3.87 -11.25 -8.86
CA LEU A 40 2.43 -11.36 -8.84
C LEU A 40 1.90 -11.81 -10.20
N THR A 41 0.81 -12.58 -10.19
CA THR A 41 -0.06 -12.69 -11.36
C THR A 41 -0.63 -11.31 -11.73
N TYR A 42 -1.14 -11.16 -12.96
CA TYR A 42 -1.65 -9.88 -13.43
C TYR A 42 -2.57 -9.24 -12.39
N SER A 43 -2.24 -8.01 -11.99
CA SER A 43 -3.08 -7.21 -11.13
C SER A 43 -3.01 -5.73 -11.49
N PRO A 44 -4.15 -5.05 -11.63
CA PRO A 44 -4.16 -3.61 -11.82
C PRO A 44 -3.64 -2.91 -10.56
N ALA A 45 -2.76 -1.93 -10.74
CA ALA A 45 -2.17 -1.15 -9.67
C ALA A 45 -2.59 0.32 -9.76
N LEU A 46 -2.70 0.97 -8.60
CA LEU A 46 -2.85 2.42 -8.49
C LEU A 46 -1.66 3.01 -7.75
N PHE A 47 -1.25 4.20 -8.20
CA PHE A 47 -0.43 5.10 -7.43
C PHE A 47 -1.35 6.11 -6.75
N VAL A 48 -1.30 6.19 -5.43
CA VAL A 48 -2.21 7.00 -4.63
C VAL A 48 -1.42 7.99 -3.80
N VAL A 49 -1.85 9.25 -3.86
CA VAL A 49 -1.40 10.31 -2.96
C VAL A 49 -2.52 10.61 -1.99
N THR A 50 -2.21 10.62 -0.70
CA THR A 50 -3.15 10.98 0.36
C THR A 50 -2.62 12.19 1.13
N GLU A 51 -3.53 13.01 1.66
CA GLU A 51 -3.22 14.17 2.49
C GLU A 51 -4.33 14.34 3.54
N PRO A 52 -4.35 13.48 4.58
CA PRO A 52 -5.37 13.55 5.63
C PRO A 52 -5.12 14.72 6.59
N ASP A 53 -6.18 15.34 7.12
CA ASP A 53 -6.08 16.45 8.09
C ASP A 53 -5.25 16.10 9.34
N ASN A 54 -5.31 14.84 9.78
CA ASN A 54 -4.62 14.31 10.96
C ASN A 54 -3.72 13.13 10.59
N GLY A 55 -2.80 13.34 9.66
CA GLY A 55 -1.78 12.36 9.28
C GLY A 55 -0.76 12.98 8.33
N TYR A 56 0.14 12.15 7.80
CA TYR A 56 1.17 12.62 6.87
C TYR A 56 0.69 12.55 5.44
N ARG A 57 1.11 13.52 4.64
CA ARG A 57 1.01 13.39 3.18
C ARG A 57 1.86 12.21 2.73
N SER A 58 1.26 11.25 2.03
CA SER A 58 1.93 10.02 1.61
C SER A 58 1.71 9.73 0.15
N MET A 59 2.64 8.97 -0.44
CA MET A 59 2.47 8.34 -1.73
C MET A 59 2.63 6.83 -1.60
N SER A 60 1.73 6.07 -2.20
CA SER A 60 1.69 4.62 -2.09
C SER A 60 1.38 3.94 -3.41
N THR A 61 1.87 2.71 -3.53
CA THR A 61 1.38 1.78 -4.55
C THR A 61 0.35 0.85 -3.91
N VAL A 62 -0.76 0.65 -4.62
CA VAL A 62 -1.84 -0.23 -4.19
C VAL A 62 -2.15 -1.21 -5.30
N ASN A 63 -2.10 -2.49 -4.96
CA ASN A 63 -2.57 -3.55 -5.83
C ASN A 63 -4.08 -3.71 -5.66
N LEU A 64 -4.85 -3.51 -6.74
CA LEU A 64 -6.30 -3.57 -6.68
C LEU A 64 -6.86 -4.99 -6.58
N ALA A 65 -6.06 -6.05 -6.77
CA ALA A 65 -6.49 -7.42 -6.48
C ALA A 65 -6.89 -7.62 -5.01
N PHE A 66 -6.29 -6.85 -4.09
CA PHE A 66 -6.74 -6.85 -2.68
C PHE A 66 -8.17 -6.32 -2.51
N LEU A 67 -8.66 -5.51 -3.45
CA LEU A 67 -10.05 -5.02 -3.51
C LEU A 67 -10.92 -5.84 -4.47
N GLY A 68 -10.40 -6.99 -4.93
CA GLY A 68 -11.10 -7.92 -5.81
C GLY A 68 -11.19 -7.46 -7.27
N PHE A 69 -10.29 -6.57 -7.73
CA PHE A 69 -10.13 -6.27 -9.17
C PHE A 69 -9.14 -7.22 -9.83
N GLY A 70 -9.21 -7.36 -11.15
CA GLY A 70 -8.36 -8.26 -11.93
C GLY A 70 -8.54 -8.02 -13.43
N GLU A 71 -7.99 -8.92 -14.25
CA GLU A 71 -8.01 -8.82 -15.72
C GLU A 71 -9.42 -8.55 -16.28
N ASP A 72 -10.41 -9.34 -15.85
CA ASP A 72 -11.80 -9.22 -16.31
C ASP A 72 -12.66 -8.25 -15.47
N LYS A 73 -12.06 -7.61 -14.46
CA LYS A 73 -12.77 -6.78 -13.48
C LYS A 73 -11.94 -5.56 -13.16
N LEU A 74 -11.88 -4.63 -14.11
CA LEU A 74 -11.26 -3.31 -13.96
C LEU A 74 -12.23 -2.29 -13.34
N PRO A 75 -11.74 -1.17 -12.77
CA PRO A 75 -12.57 -0.09 -12.24
C PRO A 75 -13.15 0.81 -13.37
N ASP A 76 -13.87 0.20 -14.30
CA ASP A 76 -14.41 0.81 -15.52
C ASP A 76 -15.82 1.39 -15.34
N THR A 77 -16.66 0.76 -14.52
CA THR A 77 -18.02 1.22 -14.19
C THR A 77 -18.04 2.15 -12.98
N LEU A 78 -19.07 3.01 -12.87
CA LEU A 78 -19.24 3.92 -11.72
C LEU A 78 -19.26 3.17 -10.38
N LYS A 79 -20.00 2.06 -10.29
CA LYS A 79 -20.07 1.23 -9.07
C LYS A 79 -18.69 0.72 -8.67
N ARG A 80 -17.88 0.30 -9.64
CA ARG A 80 -16.52 -0.20 -9.42
C ARG A 80 -15.55 0.94 -9.06
N LYS A 81 -15.69 2.13 -9.63
CA LYS A 81 -14.92 3.33 -9.23
C LYS A 81 -15.25 3.80 -7.81
N ILE A 82 -16.48 3.61 -7.33
CA ILE A 82 -16.80 3.91 -5.92
C ILE A 82 -16.01 3.00 -4.96
N ILE A 83 -15.80 1.74 -5.33
CA ILE A 83 -14.97 0.81 -4.54
C ILE A 83 -13.52 1.31 -4.44
N THR A 84 -12.98 1.96 -5.48
CA THR A 84 -11.61 2.49 -5.44
C THR A 84 -11.43 3.65 -4.46
N LEU A 85 -12.49 4.18 -3.84
CA LEU A 85 -12.34 5.12 -2.72
C LEU A 85 -11.78 4.45 -1.45
N ALA A 86 -11.83 3.12 -1.36
CA ALA A 86 -11.23 2.36 -0.27
C ALA A 86 -9.71 2.13 -0.43
N VAL A 87 -9.13 2.51 -1.57
CA VAL A 87 -7.72 2.22 -1.92
C VAL A 87 -6.70 2.76 -0.90
N PRO A 88 -6.87 3.97 -0.31
CA PRO A 88 -5.99 4.45 0.76
C PRO A 88 -5.86 3.53 1.98
N TYR A 89 -6.77 2.56 2.16
CA TYR A 89 -6.77 1.63 3.29
C TYR A 89 -6.16 0.27 2.98
N ALA A 90 -5.63 0.08 1.76
CA ALA A 90 -4.95 -1.14 1.35
C ALA A 90 -3.55 -0.90 0.72
N PRO A 91 -2.71 -0.01 1.26
CA PRO A 91 -1.39 0.25 0.71
C PRO A 91 -0.47 -0.97 0.84
N LEU A 92 0.38 -1.19 -0.17
CA LEU A 92 1.40 -2.23 -0.14
C LEU A 92 2.77 -1.71 0.29
N ASP A 93 3.16 -0.59 -0.31
CA ASP A 93 4.37 0.17 -0.04
C ASP A 93 4.12 1.64 -0.33
N GLY A 94 4.96 2.48 0.25
CA GLY A 94 4.88 3.90 0.06
C GLY A 94 5.94 4.65 0.85
N VAL A 95 5.91 5.97 0.71
CA VAL A 95 6.75 6.90 1.44
C VAL A 95 5.94 8.13 1.81
N ASN A 96 6.20 8.66 2.99
CA ASN A 96 5.56 9.88 3.46
C ASN A 96 6.46 11.11 3.33
N GLU A 97 5.88 12.29 3.57
CA GLU A 97 6.59 13.58 3.53
C GLU A 97 7.76 13.72 4.53
N LYS A 98 7.87 12.82 5.52
CA LYS A 98 9.00 12.76 6.46
C LYS A 98 10.14 11.86 5.96
N GLY A 99 10.00 11.29 4.77
CA GLY A 99 10.99 10.40 4.17
C GLY A 99 10.96 8.97 4.72
N LEU A 100 9.95 8.59 5.50
CA LEU A 100 9.78 7.21 5.94
C LEU A 100 9.25 6.37 4.79
N ALA A 101 10.03 5.40 4.32
CA ALA A 101 9.61 4.39 3.37
C ALA A 101 9.19 3.11 4.08
N VAL A 102 8.08 2.51 3.65
CA VAL A 102 7.52 1.28 4.22
C VAL A 102 7.17 0.27 3.14
N LYS A 103 7.33 -1.02 3.47
CA LYS A 103 6.86 -2.16 2.67
C LYS A 103 6.18 -3.21 3.53
N LYS A 104 5.23 -3.91 2.93
CA LYS A 104 4.55 -5.09 3.49
C LYS A 104 5.21 -6.40 3.05
N PHE A 105 5.89 -7.16 3.91
CA PHE A 105 6.36 -8.51 3.57
C PHE A 105 5.33 -9.60 3.92
N ASN A 106 5.17 -10.59 3.05
CA ASN A 106 4.51 -11.85 3.35
C ASN A 106 5.57 -12.95 3.50
N PHE A 107 5.63 -13.60 4.67
CA PHE A 107 6.60 -14.67 4.96
C PHE A 107 6.03 -16.09 4.75
N GLY A 108 4.87 -16.23 4.08
CA GLY A 108 4.29 -17.53 3.74
C GLY A 108 3.69 -18.30 4.93
N ASN A 109 3.67 -17.71 6.13
CA ASN A 109 3.08 -18.28 7.34
C ASN A 109 1.90 -17.45 7.90
N GLY A 110 1.37 -16.51 7.09
CA GLY A 110 0.31 -15.59 7.50
C GLY A 110 0.76 -14.45 8.42
N GLN A 111 2.07 -14.26 8.64
CA GLN A 111 2.59 -13.09 9.34
C GLN A 111 3.03 -12.01 8.35
N ASP A 112 2.25 -10.94 8.27
CA ASP A 112 2.68 -9.69 7.67
C ASP A 112 3.72 -9.03 8.60
N ARG A 113 4.91 -8.71 8.10
CA ARG A 113 5.89 -7.89 8.84
C ARG A 113 6.23 -6.66 8.03
N TYR A 114 6.30 -5.52 8.71
CA TYR A 114 6.69 -4.25 8.14
C TYR A 114 8.12 -3.93 8.53
N GLU A 115 8.95 -3.60 7.55
CA GLU A 115 10.32 -3.15 7.79
C GLU A 115 10.34 -1.61 7.70
N LYS A 116 10.63 -0.94 8.82
CA LYS A 116 10.89 0.50 8.84
C LYS A 116 12.36 0.69 8.50
N LEU A 117 12.66 1.24 7.33
CA LEU A 117 14.03 1.59 6.98
C LEU A 117 14.37 2.95 7.60
N HIS A 118 15.48 3.00 8.32
CA HIS A 118 15.81 3.99 9.34
C HIS A 118 15.75 5.47 8.91
N GLY A 119 15.16 6.26 9.81
CA GLY A 119 15.30 7.70 10.06
C GLY A 119 14.90 7.96 11.52
N PRO A 120 14.96 9.20 12.07
CA PRO A 120 14.59 9.50 13.47
C PRO A 120 13.11 9.19 13.83
N TYR A 121 12.35 8.66 12.87
CA TYR A 121 10.91 8.44 12.91
C TYR A 121 10.51 6.95 13.06
N SER A 122 11.38 6.13 13.66
CA SER A 122 11.07 4.72 14.02
C SER A 122 9.83 4.58 14.92
N GLN A 123 9.35 5.70 15.48
CA GLN A 123 8.16 5.81 16.32
C GLN A 123 6.83 5.99 15.57
N CYS A 124 6.81 6.26 14.26
CA CYS A 124 5.54 6.44 13.52
C CYS A 124 4.70 5.15 13.52
N ASP A 125 3.41 5.23 13.86
CA ASP A 125 2.47 4.11 13.70
C ASP A 125 2.37 3.78 12.20
N TYR A 126 2.26 2.49 11.85
CA TYR A 126 2.05 2.07 10.46
C TYR A 126 0.79 2.70 9.85
N ARG A 127 -0.24 2.93 10.67
CA ARG A 127 -1.46 3.65 10.28
C ARG A 127 -1.24 5.12 9.95
N GLU A 128 -0.09 5.68 10.35
CA GLU A 128 0.35 7.03 10.05
C GLU A 128 1.41 7.05 8.93
N ALA A 129 2.00 5.90 8.59
CA ALA A 129 3.13 5.82 7.68
C ALA A 129 2.74 5.83 6.20
N VAL A 130 1.51 5.43 5.86
CA VAL A 130 1.00 5.42 4.48
C VAL A 130 -0.50 5.64 4.44
#